data_AF-A0A523NEM8-F1
#
_entry.id   AF-A0A523NEM8-F1
#
_cell.length_a   1.000
_cell.length_b   1.000
_cell.length_c   1.000
_cell.angle_alpha   90.00
_cell.angle_beta   90.00
_cell.angle_gamma   90.00
#
_symmetry.space_group_name_H-M   'P 1'
#
loop_
_entity.id
_entity.type
_entity.pdbx_description
1 polymer ?
#
loop_
_entity_poly.entity_id
_entity_poly.type
_entity_poly.pdbx_seq_one_letter_code
_entity_poly.pdbx_strand_id
1 'polypeptide(L)'
;MRFPRIGLTILTVAGTVVAAGAQAQGIAFEAGRVIADPDWSVYRLSYTQRLLGPLGGTLYGTYLRPRPTSDLDLYGVGASLTLFQGGDPGPYFMGGVEGGATSGVSEA
;
A
#
# COMPACT_ATOMS: atom_id res chain seq x y z
N MET A 1 -25.69 15.67 -13.95
CA MET A 1 -24.21 15.80 -13.91
C MET A 1 -23.63 14.42 -13.69
N ARG A 2 -22.77 13.94 -14.59
CA ARG A 2 -22.19 12.59 -14.56
C ARG A 2 -20.81 12.68 -13.90
N PHE A 3 -20.65 12.09 -12.72
CA PHE A 3 -19.34 11.94 -12.08
C PHE A 3 -18.49 10.96 -12.91
N PRO A 4 -17.30 11.35 -13.39
CA PRO A 4 -16.41 10.40 -14.02
C PRO A 4 -15.92 9.42 -12.95
N ARG A 5 -16.06 8.12 -13.24
CA ARG A 5 -15.44 7.04 -12.47
C ARG A 5 -13.93 7.10 -12.70
N ILE A 6 -13.24 7.95 -11.95
CA ILE A 6 -11.78 8.02 -11.98
C ILE A 6 -11.27 6.85 -11.15
N GLY A 7 -10.88 5.77 -11.83
CA GLY A 7 -10.13 4.69 -11.21
C GLY A 7 -8.75 5.22 -10.84
N LEU A 8 -8.49 5.36 -9.54
CA LEU A 8 -7.18 5.74 -9.01
C LEU A 8 -6.25 4.52 -9.09
N THR A 9 -5.31 4.52 -10.04
CA THR A 9 -4.26 3.51 -10.09
C THR A 9 -3.01 4.07 -9.42
N ILE A 10 -2.76 3.62 -8.19
CA ILE A 10 -1.56 4.00 -7.41
C ILE A 10 -0.39 3.12 -7.87
N LEU A 11 0.57 3.69 -8.60
CA LEU A 11 1.84 3.04 -8.91
C LEU A 11 2.91 3.61 -7.97
N THR A 12 3.26 2.86 -6.93
CA THR A 12 4.28 3.23 -5.94
C THR A 12 5.59 2.51 -6.25
N VAL A 13 6.68 3.25 -6.44
CA VAL A 13 8.03 2.69 -6.43
C VAL A 13 8.53 2.74 -4.99
N ALA A 14 8.40 1.63 -4.27
CA ALA A 14 8.89 1.49 -2.90
C ALA A 14 10.32 0.92 -2.90
N GLY A 15 11.26 1.64 -2.31
CA GLY A 15 12.57 1.09 -1.95
C GLY A 15 12.39 0.18 -0.74
N THR A 16 12.22 -1.12 -0.96
CA THR A 16 12.04 -2.10 0.10
C THR A 16 13.41 -2.49 0.65
N VAL A 17 13.74 -2.09 1.88
CA VAL A 17 14.85 -2.73 2.61
C VAL A 17 14.32 -4.06 3.13
N VAL A 18 14.38 -5.10 2.29
CA VAL A 18 14.08 -6.47 2.71
C VAL A 18 15.32 -6.99 3.44
N ALA A 19 15.25 -7.12 4.76
CA ALA A 19 16.16 -7.97 5.49
C ALA A 19 15.93 -9.41 4.99
N ALA A 20 16.81 -9.88 4.11
CA ALA A 20 16.75 -11.21 3.52
C ALA A 20 16.98 -12.27 4.61
N GLY A 21 15.88 -12.76 5.18
CA GLY A 21 15.84 -13.92 6.06
C GLY A 21 14.50 -14.61 5.84
N ALA A 22 14.51 -15.92 5.62
CA ALA A 22 13.40 -16.79 5.21
C ALA A 22 12.26 -16.96 6.24
N GLN A 23 11.87 -15.86 6.89
CA GLN A 23 10.68 -15.71 7.70
C GLN A 23 9.96 -14.49 7.10
N ALA A 24 9.06 -14.70 6.14
CA ALA A 24 8.20 -13.66 5.56
C ALA A 24 7.14 -13.17 6.57
N GLN A 25 7.54 -13.05 7.84
CA GLN A 25 6.77 -12.52 8.95
C GLN A 25 7.48 -11.28 9.44
N GLY A 26 6.84 -10.12 9.33
CA GLY A 26 7.54 -8.89 9.67
C GLY A 26 6.71 -7.64 9.49
N ILE A 27 7.15 -6.61 10.17
CA ILE A 27 6.68 -5.25 10.01
C ILE A 27 7.54 -4.62 8.91
N ALA A 28 6.90 -4.02 7.91
CA ALA A 28 7.57 -3.23 6.89
C ALA A 28 7.02 -1.82 6.86
N PHE A 29 7.93 -0.86 6.70
CA PHE A 29 7.60 0.55 6.53
C PHE A 29 8.05 1.00 5.15
N GLU A 30 7.17 1.70 4.45
CA GLU A 30 7.40 2.21 3.11
C GLU A 30 7.07 3.70 3.06
N ALA A 31 7.90 4.46 2.39
CA ALA A 31 7.68 5.87 2.11
C ALA A 31 7.99 6.14 0.63
N GLY A 32 7.14 6.90 -0.04
CA GLY A 32 7.28 7.16 -1.47
C GLY A 32 6.46 8.35 -1.95
N ARG A 33 6.42 8.50 -3.27
CA ARG A 33 5.61 9.50 -3.98
C ARG A 33 4.64 8.77 -4.91
N VAL A 34 3.45 9.33 -5.07
CA VAL A 34 2.49 8.83 -6.05
C VAL A 34 2.92 9.33 -7.43
N ILE A 35 3.15 8.43 -8.40
CA ILE A 35 3.63 8.84 -9.73
C ILE A 35 2.57 9.63 -10.49
N ALA A 36 1.31 9.21 -10.38
CA ALA A 36 0.19 9.87 -11.04
C ALA A 36 -0.09 11.29 -10.49
N ASP A 37 0.31 11.55 -9.25
CA ASP A 37 0.17 12.84 -8.59
C ASP A 37 1.35 13.06 -7.62
N PRO A 38 2.49 13.59 -8.12
CA PRO A 38 3.73 13.73 -7.35
C PRO A 38 3.62 14.74 -6.20
N ASP A 39 2.48 15.41 -6.08
CA ASP A 39 2.18 16.30 -4.97
C ASP A 39 1.82 15.52 -3.70
N TRP A 40 1.60 14.20 -3.81
CA TRP A 40 1.35 13.32 -2.67
C TRP A 40 2.57 12.52 -2.26
N SER A 41 2.87 12.59 -0.96
CA SER A 41 3.71 11.61 -0.28
C SER A 41 2.84 10.46 0.21
N VAL A 42 3.28 9.22 0.01
CA VAL A 42 2.63 8.03 0.57
C VAL A 42 3.51 7.43 1.65
N TYR A 43 2.91 7.13 2.79
CA TYR A 43 3.52 6.41 3.90
C TYR A 43 2.68 5.16 4.15
N ARG A 44 3.32 3.99 4.20
CA ARG A 44 2.63 2.72 4.43
C ARG A 44 3.34 1.92 5.51
N LEU A 45 2.55 1.46 6.47
CA LEU A 45 2.98 0.51 7.48
C LEU A 45 2.27 -0.81 7.23
N SER A 46 3.01 -1.89 7.12
CA SER A 46 2.46 -3.21 6.86
C SER A 46 2.97 -4.24 7.84
N TYR A 47 2.12 -5.22 8.14
CA TYR A 47 2.44 -6.41 8.89
C TYR A 47 2.13 -7.61 8.01
N THR A 48 3.17 -8.36 7.64
CA THR A 48 3.04 -9.58 6.85
C THR A 48 3.26 -10.78 7.74
N GLN A 49 2.50 -11.84 7.51
CA GLN A 49 2.69 -13.13 8.15
C GLN A 49 2.47 -14.27 7.15
N ARG A 50 3.13 -15.41 7.40
CA ARG A 50 2.83 -16.66 6.70
C ARG A 50 1.59 -17.29 7.32
N LEU A 51 0.61 -17.64 6.51
CA LEU A 51 -0.63 -18.25 6.96
C LEU A 51 -0.53 -19.78 6.93
N LEU A 52 -0.39 -20.36 5.73
CA LEU A 52 -0.31 -21.81 5.54
C LEU A 52 0.43 -22.14 4.23
N GLY A 53 1.40 -23.06 4.29
CA GLY A 53 2.12 -23.49 3.09
C GLY A 53 2.69 -22.29 2.32
N PRO A 54 2.48 -22.16 1.01
CA PRO A 54 2.94 -21.02 0.21
C PRO A 54 2.13 -19.73 0.38
N LEU A 55 1.11 -19.70 1.26
CA LEU A 55 0.23 -18.55 1.43
C LEU A 55 0.70 -17.64 2.56
N GLY A 56 0.85 -16.35 2.25
CA GLY A 56 1.05 -15.26 3.20
C GLY A 56 -0.12 -14.28 3.19
N GLY A 57 -0.26 -13.53 4.28
CA GLY A 57 -1.24 -12.46 4.43
C GLY A 57 -0.56 -11.19 4.93
N THR A 58 -0.99 -10.04 4.42
CA THR A 58 -0.47 -8.74 4.82
C THR A 58 -1.63 -7.83 5.18
N LEU A 59 -1.56 -7.20 6.34
CA LEU A 59 -2.38 -6.07 6.74
C LEU A 59 -1.56 -4.79 6.61
N TYR A 60 -2.15 -3.70 6.16
CA TYR A 60 -1.44 -2.44 6.06
C TYR A 60 -2.34 -1.23 6.30
N GLY A 61 -1.73 -0.17 6.81
CA GLY A 61 -2.29 1.17 6.86
C GLY A 61 -1.49 2.08 5.94
N THR A 62 -2.17 2.97 5.24
CA THR A 62 -1.60 3.93 4.30
C THR A 62 -2.01 5.34 4.74
N TYR A 63 -1.07 6.27 4.69
CA TYR A 63 -1.31 7.69 4.89
C TYR A 63 -0.77 8.42 3.67
N LEU A 64 -1.63 9.13 2.95
CA LEU A 64 -1.21 10.03 1.90
C LEU A 64 -1.30 11.46 2.43
N ARG A 65 -0.18 12.14 2.34
CA ARG A 65 -0.03 13.53 2.74
C ARG A 65 0.16 14.38 1.49
N PRO A 66 -0.66 15.42 1.29
CA PRO A 66 -0.49 16.31 0.16
C PRO A 66 0.69 17.26 0.37
N ARG A 67 1.03 18.03 -0.66
CA ARG A 67 1.91 19.19 -0.50
C ARG A 67 1.29 20.23 0.45
N PRO A 68 2.09 21.14 1.03
CA PRO A 68 1.64 22.13 2.03
C PRO A 68 0.52 23.09 1.58
N THR A 69 0.12 23.04 0.32
CA THR A 69 -0.94 23.88 -0.26
C THR A 69 -2.33 23.24 -0.17
N SER A 70 -2.44 21.99 0.29
CA SER A 70 -3.74 21.32 0.47
C SER A 70 -3.85 20.80 1.91
N ASP A 71 -5.02 21.03 2.51
CA ASP A 71 -5.37 20.54 3.85
C ASP A 71 -6.05 19.17 3.81
N LEU A 72 -5.97 18.46 2.68
CA LEU A 72 -6.63 17.17 2.49
C LEU A 72 -5.70 16.01 2.86
N ASP A 73 -5.96 15.35 3.99
CA ASP A 73 -5.29 14.11 4.36
C ASP A 73 -6.11 12.89 3.92
N LEU A 74 -5.43 11.84 3.46
CA LEU A 74 -6.05 10.57 3.08
C LEU A 74 -5.47 9.43 3.92
N TYR A 75 -6.35 8.61 4.46
CA TYR A 75 -6.01 7.42 5.22
C TYR A 75 -6.61 6.19 4.55
N GLY A 76 -5.82 5.13 4.45
CA GLY A 76 -6.22 3.85 3.89
C GLY A 76 -5.90 2.72 4.84
N VAL A 77 -6.71 1.66 4.79
CA VAL A 77 -6.39 0.37 5.40
C VAL A 77 -6.68 -0.72 4.38
N GLY A 78 -5.84 -1.74 4.36
CA GLY A 78 -5.97 -2.81 3.40
C GLY A 78 -5.46 -4.14 3.91
N ALA A 79 -5.91 -5.17 3.21
CA ALA A 79 -5.48 -6.54 3.42
C ALA A 79 -5.16 -7.17 2.07
N SER A 80 -4.11 -7.97 2.02
CA SER A 80 -3.75 -8.74 0.83
C SER A 80 -3.31 -10.15 1.17
N LEU A 81 -3.52 -11.05 0.23
CA LEU A 81 -2.99 -12.41 0.24
C LEU A 81 -1.88 -12.51 -0.80
N THR A 82 -0.82 -13.20 -0.43
CA THR A 82 0.32 -13.47 -1.31
C THR A 82 0.54 -14.97 -1.43
N LEU A 83 0.70 -15.46 -2.65
CA LEU A 83 1.02 -16.85 -2.95
C LEU A 83 2.45 -16.93 -3.52
N PHE A 84 3.35 -17.54 -2.76
CA PHE A 84 4.76 -17.71 -3.15
C PHE A 84 4.96 -19.01 -3.93
N GLN A 85 5.67 -18.97 -5.05
CA GLN A 85 6.00 -20.18 -5.80
C GLN A 85 6.94 -21.08 -4.97
N GLY A 86 6.51 -22.29 -4.63
CA GLY A 86 7.33 -23.26 -3.87
C GLY A 86 7.60 -22.91 -2.39
N GLY A 87 7.14 -21.74 -1.91
CA GLY A 87 7.45 -21.25 -0.56
C GLY A 87 8.86 -20.64 -0.42
N ASP A 88 9.58 -20.50 -1.53
CA ASP A 88 10.92 -19.93 -1.62
C ASP A 88 10.88 -18.52 -2.25
N PRO A 89 11.93 -17.70 -2.10
CA PRO A 89 12.05 -16.43 -2.80
C PRO A 89 11.96 -16.62 -4.33
N GLY A 90 10.97 -15.99 -4.95
CA GLY A 90 10.70 -16.14 -6.38
C GLY A 90 9.46 -15.35 -6.82
N PRO A 91 8.98 -15.56 -8.05
CA PRO A 91 7.73 -15.00 -8.51
C PRO A 91 6.58 -15.30 -7.54
N TYR A 92 5.73 -14.32 -7.31
CA TYR A 92 4.58 -14.46 -6.42
C TYR A 92 3.35 -13.78 -7.02
N PHE A 93 2.17 -14.26 -6.64
CA PHE A 93 0.90 -13.61 -6.92
C PHE A 93 0.41 -12.90 -5.67
N MET A 94 -0.06 -11.66 -5.83
CA MET A 94 -0.66 -10.90 -4.74
C MET A 94 -2.02 -10.37 -5.18
N GLY A 95 -3.01 -10.51 -4.30
CA GLY A 95 -4.35 -9.95 -4.49
C GLY A 95 -4.87 -9.40 -3.16
N GLY A 96 -5.55 -8.27 -3.19
CA GLY A 96 -6.00 -7.62 -1.97
C GLY A 96 -7.15 -6.66 -2.19
N VAL A 97 -7.68 -6.20 -1.06
CA VAL A 97 -8.70 -5.16 -0.98
C VAL A 97 -8.18 -4.05 -0.09
N GLU A 98 -8.45 -2.81 -0.48
CA GLU A 98 -8.19 -1.64 0.34
C GLU A 98 -9.41 -0.73 0.35
N GLY A 99 -9.59 -0.04 1.47
CA GLY A 99 -10.56 1.02 1.62
C GLY A 99 -9.89 2.23 2.27
N GLY A 100 -10.39 3.42 1.96
CA GLY A 100 -9.84 4.65 2.50
C GLY A 100 -10.88 5.68 2.85
N ALA A 101 -10.48 6.62 3.69
CA ALA A 101 -11.22 7.79 4.08
C ALA A 101 -10.36 9.04 3.85
N THR A 102 -11.04 10.16 3.67
CA THR A 102 -10.43 11.48 3.55
C THR A 102 -10.82 12.31 4.76
N SER A 103 -9.90 13.16 5.22
CA SER A 103 -10.17 14.21 6.19
C SER A 103 -9.60 15.52 5.67
N GLY A 104 -10.24 16.64 6.01
CA GLY A 104 -9.83 17.97 5.56
C GLY A 104 -10.87 18.64 4.69
N VAL A 105 -10.54 19.84 4.23
CA VAL A 105 -11.41 20.64 3.37
C VAL A 105 -10.97 20.41 1.92
N SER A 106 -11.86 19.90 1.08
CA SER A 106 -11.62 19.93 -0.37
C SER A 106 -11.67 21.38 -0.82
N GLU A 107 -10.59 21.92 -1.40
CA GLU A 107 -10.69 23.15 -2.17
C GLU A 107 -11.72 22.93 -3.29
N ALA A 108 -12.56 23.95 -3.51
CA ALA A 108 -13.69 23.96 -4.44
C ALA A 108 -13.28 24.46 -5.82
#